data_AF-A0A926IXY3-F1
#
_entry.id   AF-A0A926IXY3-F1
#
_cell.length_a   1.000
_cell.length_b   1.000
_cell.length_c   1.000
_cell.angle_alpha   90.00
_cell.angle_beta   90.00
_cell.angle_gamma   90.00
#
_symmetry.space_group_name_H-M   'P 1'
#
loop_
_entity.id
_entity.type
_entity.pdbx_description
1 polymer ?
#
loop_
_entity_poly.entity_id
_entity_poly.type
_entity_poly.pdbx_seq_one_letter_code
_entity_poly.pdbx_strand_id
1 'polypeptide(L)' 'MAEAPIAAARGGFGATQRRDPWWLEIAPVVLVLGLFGIYATWRAFEGAAYEWGPYLSPFYSPLIDPEHRWW' A
#
# COMPACT_ATOMS: atom_id res chain seq x y z
N MET A 1 13.23 -54.77 -2.85
CA MET A 1 12.48 -53.54 -2.53
C MET A 1 12.72 -52.59 -3.68
N ALA A 2 11.70 -52.32 -4.50
CA ALA A 2 11.84 -51.43 -5.65
C ALA A 2 11.56 -50.00 -5.20
N GLU A 3 12.57 -49.13 -5.28
CA GLU A 3 12.41 -47.68 -5.10
C GLU A 3 11.66 -47.14 -6.33
N ALA A 4 10.41 -46.69 -6.16
CA ALA A 4 9.69 -46.05 -7.24
C ALA A 4 10.36 -44.69 -7.55
N PRO A 5 10.74 -44.39 -8.81
CA PRO A 5 11.28 -43.09 -9.14
C PRO A 5 10.18 -42.04 -8.92
N ILE A 6 10.39 -41.14 -7.96
CA ILE A 6 9.60 -39.92 -7.80
C ILE A 6 9.83 -39.09 -9.06
N ALA A 7 8.94 -39.24 -10.04
CA ALA A 7 8.83 -38.31 -11.15
C ALA A 7 8.43 -36.97 -10.53
N ALA A 8 9.43 -36.13 -10.23
CA ALA A 8 9.22 -34.78 -9.76
C ALA A 8 8.29 -34.10 -10.77
N ALA A 9 7.05 -33.84 -10.34
CA ALA A 9 6.07 -33.15 -11.15
C ALA A 9 6.70 -31.83 -11.61
N ARG A 10 6.82 -31.66 -12.94
CA ARG A 10 7.35 -30.43 -13.55
C ARG A 10 6.40 -29.28 -13.21
N GLY A 11 6.60 -28.64 -12.06
CA GLY A 11 5.92 -27.41 -11.70
C GLY A 11 6.44 -26.26 -12.56
N GLY A 12 5.55 -25.59 -13.27
CA GLY A 12 5.88 -24.33 -13.97
C GLY A 12 6.19 -23.20 -12.99
N PHE A 13 6.61 -22.05 -13.51
CA PHE A 13 6.85 -20.86 -12.69
C PHE A 13 5.58 -20.47 -11.90
N GLY A 14 5.71 -20.29 -10.59
CA GLY A 14 4.57 -20.02 -9.70
C GLY A 14 3.80 -21.24 -9.20
N ALA A 15 4.19 -22.46 -9.58
CA ALA A 15 3.60 -23.67 -8.99
C ALA A 15 4.05 -23.81 -7.53
N THR A 16 3.08 -23.86 -6.61
CA THR A 16 3.33 -24.12 -5.19
C THR A 16 2.53 -25.33 -4.74
N GLN A 17 3.08 -26.12 -3.81
CA GLN A 17 2.36 -27.24 -3.18
C GLN A 17 1.27 -26.76 -2.19
N ARG A 18 1.22 -25.45 -1.92
CA ARG A 18 0.31 -24.83 -0.97
C ARG A 18 -1.10 -24.77 -1.57
N ARG A 19 -2.08 -25.30 -0.84
CA ARG A 19 -3.49 -25.39 -1.27
C ARG A 19 -4.43 -24.46 -0.51
N ASP A 20 -3.96 -23.86 0.58
CA ASP A 20 -4.71 -22.91 1.39
C ASP A 20 -4.66 -21.48 0.81
N PRO A 21 -5.73 -20.68 0.96
CA PRO A 21 -5.82 -19.30 0.49
C PRO A 21 -5.11 -18.34 1.44
N TRP A 22 -3.80 -18.52 1.63
CA TRP A 22 -2.96 -17.71 2.53
C TRP A 22 -2.99 -16.21 2.23
N TRP A 23 -3.26 -15.84 0.97
CA TRP A 23 -3.36 -14.46 0.54
C TRP A 23 -4.52 -13.70 1.19
N LEU A 24 -5.56 -14.41 1.68
CA LEU A 24 -6.68 -13.79 2.37
C LEU A 24 -6.26 -13.09 3.67
N GLU A 25 -5.23 -13.60 4.34
CA GLU A 25 -4.71 -13.00 5.58
C GLU A 25 -4.05 -11.65 5.31
N ILE A 26 -3.28 -11.54 4.21
CA ILE A 26 -2.56 -10.31 3.86
C ILE A 26 -3.40 -9.34 2.99
N ALA A 27 -4.44 -9.83 2.33
CA ALA A 27 -5.29 -9.05 1.43
C ALA A 27 -5.86 -7.77 2.07
N PRO A 28 -6.37 -7.76 3.32
CA PRO A 28 -6.86 -6.55 3.96
C PRO A 28 -5.79 -5.47 4.08
N VAL A 29 -4.55 -5.85 4.41
CA VAL A 29 -3.42 -4.92 4.56
C VAL A 29 -3.08 -4.30 3.21
N VAL A 30 -3.00 -5.13 2.16
CA VAL A 30 -2.74 -4.66 0.79
C VAL A 30 -3.85 -3.72 0.32
N LEU A 31 -5.11 -4.05 0.59
CA LEU A 31 -6.25 -3.23 0.20
C LEU A 31 -6.25 -1.88 0.92
N VAL A 32 -6.04 -1.87 2.25
CA VAL A 32 -6.02 -0.63 3.04
C VAL A 32 -4.86 0.26 2.64
N LEU A 33 -3.64 -0.29 2.57
CA LEU A 33 -2.46 0.48 2.19
C LEU A 33 -2.51 0.93 0.73
N GLY A 34 -3.04 0.09 -0.16
CA GLY A 34 -3.22 0.44 -1.57
C GLY A 34 -4.24 1.58 -1.75
N LEU A 35 -5.40 1.47 -1.10
CA LEU A 35 -6.41 2.52 -1.12
C LEU A 35 -5.88 3.83 -0.52
N PHE A 36 -5.20 3.75 0.62
CA PHE A 36 -4.55 4.90 1.24
C PHE A 36 -3.52 5.54 0.31
N GLY A 37 -2.67 4.75 -0.35
CA GLY A 37 -1.67 5.25 -1.29
C GLY A 37 -2.29 5.97 -2.49
N ILE A 38 -3.34 5.41 -3.08
CA ILE A 38 -4.09 6.06 -4.18
C ILE A 38 -4.71 7.37 -3.70
N TYR A 39 -5.38 7.36 -2.54
CA TYR A 39 -5.99 8.54 -1.97
C TYR A 39 -4.96 9.63 -1.63
N ALA A 40 -3.87 9.26 -0.97
CA ALA A 40 -2.76 10.15 -0.62
C ALA A 40 -2.15 10.79 -1.88
N THR A 41 -1.94 9.99 -2.93
CA THR A 41 -1.42 10.47 -4.21
C THR A 41 -2.38 11.50 -4.80
N TRP A 42 -3.68 11.18 -4.87
CA TRP A 42 -4.67 12.13 -5.38
C TRP A 42 -4.70 13.42 -4.56
N ARG A 43 -4.76 13.33 -3.23
CA ARG A 43 -4.79 14.52 -2.33
C ARG A 43 -3.53 15.37 -2.40
N ALA A 44 -2.37 14.76 -2.66
CA ALA A 44 -1.12 15.49 -2.86
C ALA A 44 -1.11 16.33 -4.15
N PHE A 45 -1.79 15.86 -5.21
CA PHE A 45 -1.83 16.56 -6.51
C PHE A 45 -3.05 17.46 -6.71
N GLU A 46 -4.11 17.34 -5.91
CA GLU A 46 -5.35 18.10 -6.09
C GLU A 46 -5.14 19.63 -5.98
N GLY A 47 -4.19 20.09 -5.16
CA GLY A 47 -3.86 21.51 -5.01
C GLY A 47 -4.96 22.37 -4.37
N ALA A 48 -6.02 21.76 -3.82
CA ALA A 48 -7.18 22.44 -3.26
C ALA A 48 -7.60 21.86 -1.90
N ALA A 49 -8.37 22.64 -1.13
CA ALA A 49 -8.92 22.25 0.18
C ALA A 49 -7.87 21.62 1.12
N TYR A 50 -6.68 22.22 1.16
CA TYR A 50 -5.55 21.76 1.97
C TYR A 50 -5.45 22.51 3.31
N GLU A 51 -6.25 23.55 3.52
CA GLU A 51 -6.29 24.37 4.72
C GLU A 51 -7.68 24.34 5.37
N TRP A 52 -7.72 24.29 6.70
CA TRP A 52 -8.94 24.47 7.47
C TRP A 52 -8.62 25.10 8.83
N GLY A 53 -8.97 26.38 8.99
CA GLY A 53 -8.59 27.14 10.18
C GLY A 53 -7.06 27.18 10.35
N PRO A 54 -6.51 26.79 11.52
CA PRO A 54 -5.06 26.70 11.73
C PRO A 54 -4.44 25.39 11.22
N TYR A 55 -5.23 24.50 10.60
CA TYR A 55 -4.77 23.18 10.18
C TYR A 55 -4.42 23.15 8.70
N LEU A 56 -3.29 22.51 8.41
CA LEU A 56 -2.87 22.19 7.05
C LEU A 56 -2.90 20.67 6.84
N SER A 57 -3.23 20.25 5.62
CA SER A 57 -3.08 18.87 5.19
C SER A 57 -1.63 18.41 5.35
N PRO A 58 -1.37 17.22 5.91
CA PRO A 58 -0.02 16.70 6.10
C PRO A 58 0.70 16.41 4.76
N PHE A 59 -0.02 16.43 3.63
CA PHE A 59 0.57 16.28 2.30
C PHE A 59 1.16 17.58 1.73
N TYR A 60 0.92 18.73 2.38
CA TYR A 60 1.40 20.04 1.93
C TYR A 60 2.42 20.60 2.93
N SER A 61 3.42 21.31 2.41
CA SER A 61 4.38 22.04 3.24
C SER A 61 3.67 23.19 3.97
N PRO A 62 4.06 23.51 5.22
CA PRO A 62 3.68 24.78 5.85
C PRO A 62 3.91 25.94 4.88
N LEU A 63 2.90 26.81 4.76
CA LEU A 63 3.05 28.02 3.98
C LEU A 63 4.15 28.86 4.63
N ILE A 64 5.08 29.37 3.82
CA ILE A 64 6.00 30.41 4.29
C ILE A 64 5.15 31.66 4.46
N ASP A 65 4.71 31.89 5.69
CA ASP A 65 4.00 33.10 6.08
C ASP A 65 5.03 34.21 6.35
N PRO A 66 5.09 35.25 5.50
CA PRO A 66 5.96 36.40 5.76
C PRO A 66 5.57 37.14 7.05
N GLU A 67 4.35 36.97 7.56
CA GLU A 67 3.86 37.59 8.80
C GLU A 67 4.14 36.76 10.06
N HIS A 68 4.86 35.63 9.95
CA HIS A 68 5.48 34.93 11.08
C HIS A 68 4.50 34.57 12.23
N ARG A 69 3.31 34.07 11.90
CA ARG A 69 2.25 33.79 12.89
C ARG A 69 2.40 32.46 13.66
N TRP A 70 3.59 31.86 13.65
CA TRP A 70 3.85 30.51 14.19
C TRP A 70 4.46 30.50 15.61
N TRP A 71 4.32 31.61 16.34
CA TRP A 71 4.31 31.71 17.81
C TRP A 71 3.33 32.79 18.28
#